data_AF-A0A934AG64-F1
#
_entry.id   AF-A0A934AG64-F1
#
_cell.length_a   1.000
_cell.length_b   1.000
_cell.length_c   1.000
_cell.angle_alpha   90.00
_cell.angle_beta   90.00
_cell.angle_gamma   90.00
#
_symmetry.space_group_name_H-M   'P 1'
#
loop_
_entity.id
_entity.type
_entity.pdbx_description
1 polymer ?
#
loop_
_entity_poly.entity_id
_entity_poly.type
_entity_poly.pdbx_seq_one_letter_code
_entity_poly.pdbx_strand_id
1 'polypeptide(L)' 'MNGSIITLAIQKDGRLTDDTLYFLRRSGIEFESYKQKLFSSCRNFPLKILYVRVSVFALFA' A
#
# COMPACT_ATOMS: atom_id res chain seq x y z
N MET A 1 -21.23 -12.24 -7.87
CA MET A 1 -20.51 -11.89 -6.63
C MET A 1 -19.59 -10.71 -6.92
N ASN A 2 -20.07 -9.47 -6.77
CA ASN A 2 -19.20 -8.29 -6.86
C ASN A 2 -18.60 -8.04 -5.47
N GLY A 3 -17.53 -8.78 -5.14
CA GLY A 3 -16.73 -8.48 -3.97
C GLY A 3 -15.91 -7.23 -4.27
N SER A 4 -16.31 -6.08 -3.75
CA SER A 4 -15.62 -4.81 -3.93
C SER A 4 -14.22 -4.89 -3.29
N ILE A 5 -13.20 -5.17 -4.10
CA ILE A 5 -11.80 -5.19 -3.64
C ILE A 5 -11.38 -3.76 -3.36
N ILE A 6 -11.05 -3.46 -2.11
CA ILE A 6 -10.58 -2.13 -1.71
C ILE A 6 -9.14 -1.98 -2.17
N THR A 7 -8.82 -0.93 -2.90
CA THR A 7 -7.45 -0.63 -3.32
C THR A 7 -6.94 0.57 -2.53
N LEU A 8 -5.87 0.36 -1.76
CA LEU A 8 -5.23 1.37 -0.92
C LEU A 8 -3.89 1.78 -1.56
N ALA A 9 -3.82 3.00 -2.06
CA ALA A 9 -2.57 3.56 -2.58
C ALA A 9 -1.71 4.09 -1.42
N ILE A 10 -0.48 3.59 -1.28
CA ILE A 10 0.52 4.04 -0.31
C ILE A 10 1.79 4.48 -1.02
N GLN A 11 2.53 5.40 -0.42
CA GLN A 11 3.80 5.84 -0.96
C GLN A 11 4.83 4.70 -0.92
N LYS A 12 5.53 4.44 -2.04
CA LYS A 12 6.53 3.38 -2.18
C LYS A 12 7.84 3.69 -1.45
N ASP A 13 8.23 4.97 -1.43
CA ASP A 13 9.54 5.41 -0.95
C ASP A 13 9.34 6.75 -0.22
N GLY A 14 9.44 6.74 1.11
CA GLY A 14 9.16 7.88 1.96
C GLY A 14 9.25 7.53 3.45
N ARG A 15 9.38 8.54 4.30
CA ARG A 15 9.53 8.36 5.76
C ARG A 15 8.30 7.72 6.43
N LEU A 16 7.13 7.86 5.82
CA LEU A 16 5.85 7.35 6.36
C LEU A 16 5.51 5.95 5.87
N THR A 17 6.25 5.40 4.90
CA THR A 17 5.92 4.10 4.32
C THR A 17 6.05 2.98 5.36
N ASP A 18 7.14 2.93 6.10
CA ASP A 18 7.37 1.91 7.13
C ASP A 18 6.34 1.99 8.25
N ASP A 19 6.05 3.19 8.77
CA ASP A 19 5.00 3.42 9.77
C ASP A 19 3.62 2.99 9.28
N THR A 20 3.28 3.29 8.03
CA THR A 20 1.99 2.89 7.42
C THR A 20 1.90 1.36 7.30
N LEU A 21 2.97 0.71 6.83
CA LEU A 21 3.03 -0.74 6.73
C LEU A 21 2.95 -1.40 8.11
N TYR A 22 3.61 -0.82 9.11
CA TYR A 22 3.56 -1.28 10.49
C TYR A 22 2.14 -1.16 11.07
N PHE A 23 1.47 -0.03 10.85
CA PHE A 23 0.08 0.17 11.27
C PHE A 23 -0.88 -0.82 10.63
N LEU A 24 -0.74 -1.06 9.31
CA LEU A 24 -1.55 -2.05 8.59
C LEU A 24 -1.36 -3.46 9.17
N ARG A 25 -0.10 -3.87 9.45
CA ARG A 25 0.17 -5.16 10.10
C ARG A 25 -0.43 -5.23 11.50
N ARG A 26 -0.31 -4.16 12.29
CA ARG A 26 -0.88 -4.08 13.65
C ARG A 26 -2.42 -4.09 13.65
N SER A 27 -3.04 -3.65 12.56
CA SER A 27 -4.49 -3.73 12.35
C SER A 27 -4.98 -5.13 11.98
N GLY A 28 -4.11 -6.15 11.92
CA GLY A 28 -4.46 -7.52 11.54
C GLY A 28 -4.51 -7.76 10.03
N ILE A 29 -3.96 -6.84 9.23
CA ILE A 29 -3.88 -6.99 7.78
C ILE A 29 -2.55 -7.66 7.43
N GLU A 30 -2.64 -8.94 7.09
CA GLU A 30 -1.51 -9.69 6.58
C GLU A 30 -1.38 -9.52 5.06
N PHE A 31 -0.26 -8.94 4.64
CA PHE A 31 0.07 -8.73 3.24
C PHE A 31 1.52 -9.13 2.95
N GLU A 32 1.74 -9.66 1.75
CA GLU A 32 3.08 -9.96 1.25
C GLU A 32 3.65 -8.72 0.55
N SER A 33 4.61 -8.07 1.20
CA SER A 33 5.33 -6.92 0.64
C SER A 33 6.60 -7.42 -0.06
N TYR A 34 6.49 -7.74 -1.35
CA TYR A 34 7.67 -7.95 -2.18
C TYR A 34 8.15 -6.59 -2.69
N LYS A 35 9.36 -6.17 -2.29
CA LYS A 35 10.00 -4.88 -2.62
C LYS A 35 9.96 -4.49 -4.11
N GLN A 36 9.82 -5.46 -5.01
CA GLN A 36 9.76 -5.22 -6.46
C GLN A 36 8.34 -5.12 -7.05
N LYS A 37 7.29 -5.48 -6.33
CA LYS A 37 5.91 -5.43 -6.86
C LYS A 37 5.30 -4.04 -6.68
N LEU A 38 4.55 -3.62 -7.69
CA LEU A 38 3.76 -2.37 -7.67
C LEU A 38 2.52 -2.50 -6.77
N PHE A 39 2.08 -3.72 -6.51
CA PHE A 39 0.94 -4.00 -5.63
C PHE A 39 1.22 -5.20 -4.72
N SER A 40 0.64 -5.16 -3.52
CA SER A 40 0.59 -6.24 -2.55
C SER A 40 -0.86 -6.64 -2.31
N SER A 41 -1.21 -7.89 -2.57
CA SER A 41 -2.50 -8.43 -2.16
C SER A 41 -2.44 -8.87 -0.71
N CYS A 42 -3.52 -8.61 0.04
CA CYS A 42 -3.66 -9.10 1.40
C CYS A 42 -4.24 -10.52 1.38
N ARG A 43 -3.82 -11.35 2.33
CA ARG A 43 -4.31 -12.74 2.47
C ARG A 43 -5.56 -12.82 3.34
N ASN A 44 -5.68 -11.89 4.30
CA ASN A 44 -6.73 -11.90 5.32
C ASN A 44 -7.93 -10.99 4.98
N PHE A 45 -7.79 -10.07 4.02
CA PHE A 45 -8.82 -9.09 3.68
C PHE A 45 -8.84 -8.85 2.17
N PRO A 46 -9.99 -8.52 1.55
CA PRO A 46 -10.08 -8.10 0.14
C PRO A 46 -9.48 -6.70 -0.08
N LEU A 47 -8.25 -6.48 0.38
CA LEU A 47 -7.47 -5.26 0.27
C LEU A 47 -6.30 -5.50 -0.69
N LYS A 48 -6.12 -4.58 -1.62
CA LYS A 48 -4.95 -4.49 -2.48
C LYS A 48 -4.19 -3.21 -2.14
N ILE A 49 -2.95 -3.34 -1.71
CA ILE A 49 -2.06 -2.21 -1.45
C ILE A 49 -1.34 -1.87 -2.77
N LEU A 50 -1.37 -0.62 -3.19
CA LEU A 50 -0.70 -0.12 -4.39
C LEU A 50 0.43 0.82 -3.97
N TYR A 51 1.66 0.53 -4.36
CA TYR A 51 2.82 1.36 -4.01
C TYR A 51 3.07 2.41 -5.10
N VAL A 52 2.83 3.67 -4.79
CA VAL A 52 3.02 4.80 -5.70
C VAL A 52 4.37 5.46 -5.42
N ARG A 53 5.25 5.58 -6.42
CA ARG A 53 6.46 6.40 -6.30
C ARG A 53 6.07 7.86 -6.47
N VAL A 54 6.15 8.66 -5.40
CA VAL A 54 6.04 10.11 -5.55
C VAL A 54 7.36 10.63 -6.13
N SER A 55 7.31 11.30 -7.28
CA SER A 55 8.45 12.08 -7.76
C SER A 55 8.09 13.22 -8.74
N VAL A 56 6.82 13.57 -8.95
CA VAL A 56 6.46 14.76 -9.74
C VAL A 56 5.16 15.38 -9.25
N PHE A 57 5.13 15.95 -8.04
CA PHE A 57 4.06 16.87 -7.65
C PHE A 57 4.55 18.07 -6.81
N ALA A 58 5.86 18.29 -6.72
CA ALA A 58 6.44 19.42 -5.98
C ALA A 58 7.03 20.52 -6.88
N LEU A 59 6.80 20.50 -8.20
CA LEU A 59 7.37 21.51 -9.13
C LEU A 59 6.35 22.52 -9.70
N PHE A 60 5.11 22.54 -9.19
CA PHE A 60 4.10 23.52 -9.64
C PHE A 60 3.26 24.05 -8.46
N ALA A 61 3.93 24.45 -7.38
CA ALA A 61 3.35 25.28 -6.33
C ALA A 61 4.15 26.57 -6.18
#